data_AF-A0ABD2PM37-F1
#
_entry.id   AF-A0ABD2PM37-F1
#
_cell.length_a   1.000
_cell.length_b   1.000
_cell.length_c   1.000
_cell.angle_alpha   90.00
_cell.angle_beta   90.00
_cell.angle_gamma   90.00
#
_symmetry.space_group_name_H-M   'P 1'
#
loop_
_entity.id
_entity.type
_entity.pdbx_description
1 polymer ?
#
loop_
_entity_poly.entity_id
_entity_poly.type
_entity_poly.pdbx_seq_one_letter_code
_entity_poly.pdbx_strand_id
1 'polypeptide(L)'
;MVGEVEDTCSARLSVRMRVTSTKSSGNVVDKLGMFLNHVALFFQPLANFTMQLDHVELWNEGDRILIPNQIKTALNDIAEYVIVKRSASESGHVTLLLTAQRFSEGVDFLAVPNSVCTPRALGVIGSLDASFPDLHAARLAATLIREVIGLRAFDQKCTPNKIIAECDQEAFKKWASSDFASCLSGKPIETRCGNGRLDRGEECDLGSEIDTSTVPCCNPKTCLMDEDASCVSGACCHRCQLRPKDFVCRKPKDLFCDVPEFCSGNDVSSLARYLPFIANE
;
A
#
# COMPACT_ATOMS: atom_id res chain seq x y z
N MET A 1 10.04 31.17 33.87
CA MET A 1 10.41 29.94 33.14
C MET A 1 9.11 29.31 32.69
N VAL A 2 8.71 29.57 31.45
CA VAL A 2 7.57 28.89 30.84
C VAL A 2 8.09 27.51 30.48
N GLY A 3 7.56 26.47 31.12
CA GLY A 3 7.94 25.09 30.82
C GLY A 3 7.57 24.77 29.38
N GLU A 4 8.54 24.26 28.63
CA GLU A 4 8.30 23.60 27.35
C GLU A 4 7.34 22.44 27.58
N VAL A 5 6.12 22.55 27.05
CA VAL A 5 5.31 21.37 26.77
C VAL A 5 5.93 20.79 25.50
N GLU A 6 6.82 19.80 25.63
CA GLU A 6 7.14 18.93 24.52
C GLU A 6 5.84 18.23 24.11
N ASP A 7 5.20 18.72 23.06
CA ASP A 7 4.12 18.02 22.34
C ASP A 7 4.70 16.74 21.73
N THR A 8 4.89 15.73 22.57
CA THR A 8 5.24 14.38 22.14
C THR A 8 3.99 13.74 21.56
N CYS A 9 3.80 13.94 20.25
CA CYS A 9 2.73 13.28 19.51
C CYS A 9 2.93 11.76 19.62
N SER A 10 2.11 11.09 20.44
CA SER A 10 2.11 9.64 20.59
C SER A 10 1.20 9.02 19.54
N ALA A 11 1.78 8.34 18.56
CA ALA A 11 1.08 7.71 17.47
C ALA A 11 0.72 6.26 17.84
N ARG A 12 -0.58 5.98 17.95
CA ARG A 12 -1.10 4.63 18.26
C ARG A 12 -1.74 3.99 17.04
N LEU A 13 -1.06 3.04 16.42
CA LEU A 13 -1.53 2.31 15.25
C LEU A 13 -2.41 1.12 15.65
N SER A 14 -3.69 1.16 15.28
CA SER A 14 -4.64 0.07 15.43
C SER A 14 -4.53 -0.87 14.25
N VAL A 15 -4.10 -2.11 14.52
CA VAL A 15 -3.95 -3.17 13.53
C VAL A 15 -5.13 -4.12 13.63
N ARG A 16 -5.70 -4.47 12.49
CA ARG A 16 -6.71 -5.51 12.34
C ARG A 16 -6.16 -6.69 11.59
N MET A 17 -6.54 -7.87 12.02
CA MET A 17 -6.10 -9.10 11.38
C MET A 17 -7.31 -9.92 10.97
N ARG A 18 -7.33 -10.30 9.69
CA ARG A 18 -8.28 -11.27 9.15
C ARG A 18 -7.49 -12.50 8.81
N VAL A 19 -7.92 -13.66 9.28
CA VAL A 19 -7.21 -14.92 9.07
C VAL A 19 -8.11 -15.85 8.30
N THR A 20 -7.62 -16.33 7.16
CA THR A 20 -8.32 -17.32 6.35
C THR A 20 -8.51 -18.62 7.12
N SER A 21 -9.42 -19.47 6.65
CA SER A 21 -9.65 -20.80 7.18
C SER A 21 -8.34 -21.57 7.15
N THR A 22 -7.77 -21.81 8.33
CA THR A 22 -6.58 -22.64 8.51
C THR A 22 -6.91 -23.75 9.50
N LYS A 23 -6.35 -24.93 9.28
CA LYS A 23 -6.42 -26.05 10.24
C LYS A 23 -5.45 -25.80 11.40
N SER A 24 -5.62 -24.68 12.12
CA SER A 24 -4.80 -24.34 13.27
C SER A 24 -5.37 -24.99 14.53
N SER A 25 -4.57 -25.82 15.21
CA SER A 25 -4.88 -26.33 16.55
C SER A 25 -4.32 -25.38 17.61
N GLY A 26 -5.18 -24.83 18.47
CA GLY A 26 -4.80 -23.97 19.61
C GLY A 26 -5.52 -22.61 19.65
N ASN A 27 -5.19 -21.78 20.64
CA ASN A 27 -5.75 -20.42 20.74
C ASN A 27 -5.11 -19.49 19.69
N VAL A 28 -5.79 -19.33 18.56
CA VAL A 28 -5.33 -18.50 17.42
C VAL A 28 -5.16 -17.03 17.83
N VAL A 29 -5.99 -16.53 18.75
CA VAL A 29 -5.94 -15.13 19.19
C VAL A 29 -4.65 -14.85 19.97
N ASP A 30 -4.21 -15.75 20.84
CA ASP A 30 -2.94 -15.60 21.58
C ASP A 30 -1.75 -15.58 20.62
N LYS A 31 -1.77 -16.45 19.60
CA LYS A 31 -0.75 -16.46 18.54
C LYS A 31 -0.70 -15.15 17.78
N LEU A 32 -1.86 -14.55 17.46
CA LEU A 32 -1.93 -13.24 16.79
C LEU A 32 -1.45 -12.09 17.70
N GLY A 33 -1.70 -12.17 19.00
CA GLY A 33 -1.13 -11.25 19.98
C GLY A 33 0.40 -11.32 20.03
N MET A 34 0.96 -12.54 20.12
CA MET A 34 2.41 -12.76 20.05
C MET A 34 3.01 -12.29 18.73
N PHE A 35 2.32 -12.56 17.62
CA PHE A 35 2.69 -12.07 16.30
C PHE A 35 2.81 -10.55 16.27
N LEU A 36 1.79 -9.82 16.74
CA LEU A 36 1.82 -8.37 16.77
C LEU A 36 2.94 -7.84 17.67
N ASN A 37 3.23 -8.50 18.80
CA ASN A 37 4.36 -8.14 19.65
C ASN A 37 5.69 -8.26 18.91
N HIS A 38 5.92 -9.33 18.14
CA HIS A 38 7.13 -9.45 17.29
C HIS A 38 7.19 -8.38 16.21
N VAL A 39 6.06 -8.05 15.58
CA VAL A 39 5.98 -6.96 14.59
C VAL A 39 6.36 -5.62 15.24
N ALA A 40 5.83 -5.33 16.42
CA ALA A 40 6.08 -4.08 17.14
C ALA A 40 7.58 -3.89 17.50
N LEU A 41 8.34 -4.97 17.70
CA LEU A 41 9.78 -4.89 17.94
C LEU A 41 10.54 -4.18 16.80
N PHE A 42 10.10 -4.34 15.55
CA PHE A 42 10.74 -3.67 14.41
C PHE A 42 10.54 -2.16 14.40
N PHE A 43 9.51 -1.66 15.09
CA PHE A 43 9.17 -0.24 15.14
C PHE A 43 9.65 0.46 16.40
N GLN A 44 10.32 -0.25 17.33
CA GLN A 44 10.93 0.35 18.52
C GLN A 44 11.86 1.56 18.25
N PRO A 45 12.58 1.66 17.11
CA PRO A 45 13.37 2.86 16.81
C PRO A 45 12.53 4.12 16.62
N LEU A 46 11.22 4.02 16.36
CA LEU A 46 10.33 5.17 16.22
C LEU A 46 9.86 5.63 17.60
N ALA A 47 10.33 6.80 18.03
CA ALA A 47 9.92 7.39 19.29
C ALA A 47 8.39 7.64 19.32
N ASN A 48 7.75 7.31 20.44
CA ASN A 48 6.32 7.52 20.69
C ASN A 48 5.38 6.84 19.68
N PHE A 49 5.83 5.75 19.04
CA PHE A 49 5.00 4.93 18.17
C PHE A 49 4.63 3.62 18.87
N THR A 50 3.34 3.30 18.90
CA THR A 50 2.83 2.06 19.49
C THR A 50 1.88 1.36 18.55
N MET A 51 1.88 0.03 18.58
CA MET A 51 0.92 -0.79 17.86
C MET A 51 -0.01 -1.50 18.83
N GLN A 52 -1.28 -1.64 18.43
CA GLN A 52 -2.26 -2.41 19.18
C GLN A 52 -3.11 -3.27 18.28
N LEU A 53 -3.56 -4.41 18.80
CA LEU A 53 -4.53 -5.26 18.13
C LEU A 53 -5.92 -4.69 18.43
N ASP A 54 -6.60 -4.23 17.40
CA ASP A 54 -7.94 -3.63 17.51
C ASP A 54 -9.05 -4.66 17.29
N HIS A 55 -8.91 -5.47 16.25
CA HIS A 55 -9.90 -6.47 15.88
C HIS A 55 -9.27 -7.68 15.20
N VAL A 56 -9.82 -8.86 15.47
CA VAL A 56 -9.46 -10.12 14.82
C VAL A 56 -10.72 -10.75 14.25
N GLU A 57 -10.69 -11.06 12.95
CA GLU A 57 -11.72 -11.82 12.26
C GLU A 57 -11.15 -13.18 11.82
N LEU A 58 -11.75 -14.28 12.29
CA LEU A 58 -11.32 -15.63 11.94
C LEU A 58 -12.35 -16.29 11.00
N TRP A 59 -11.92 -16.79 9.86
CA TRP A 59 -12.79 -17.42 8.85
C TRP A 59 -12.89 -18.94 9.06
N ASN A 60 -13.35 -19.33 10.26
CA ASN A 60 -13.39 -20.74 10.68
C ASN A 60 -14.39 -21.60 9.88
N GLU A 61 -15.49 -21.00 9.41
CA GLU A 61 -16.54 -21.68 8.65
C GLU A 61 -16.29 -21.67 7.13
N GLY A 62 -15.07 -21.35 6.73
CA GLY A 62 -14.67 -21.15 5.34
C GLY A 62 -14.37 -19.68 5.04
N ASP A 63 -13.59 -19.47 3.99
CA ASP A 63 -13.15 -18.14 3.59
C ASP A 63 -14.32 -17.28 3.12
N ARG A 64 -14.29 -15.99 3.50
CA ARG A 64 -15.33 -15.02 3.12
C ARG A 64 -15.14 -14.46 1.71
N ILE A 65 -13.96 -14.67 1.14
CA ILE A 65 -13.59 -14.39 -0.25
C ILE A 65 -12.84 -15.60 -0.82
N LEU A 66 -12.80 -15.74 -2.14
CA LEU A 66 -11.87 -16.65 -2.77
C LEU A 66 -10.44 -16.13 -2.54
N ILE A 67 -9.50 -17.00 -2.20
CA ILE A 67 -8.08 -16.63 -2.12
C ILE A 67 -7.39 -17.17 -3.38
N PRO A 68 -7.19 -16.34 -4.41
CA PRO A 68 -6.55 -16.74 -5.66
C PRO A 68 -5.05 -16.97 -5.48
N ASN A 69 -4.41 -17.56 -6.50
CA ASN A 69 -2.97 -17.73 -6.55
C ASN A 69 -2.22 -16.44 -6.95
N GLN A 70 -2.91 -15.40 -7.40
CA GLN A 70 -2.34 -14.10 -7.73
C GLN A 70 -2.53 -13.15 -6.54
N ILE A 71 -1.45 -12.59 -6.01
CA ILE A 71 -1.53 -11.80 -4.78
C ILE A 71 -2.27 -10.49 -4.98
N LYS A 72 -2.17 -9.91 -6.20
CA LYS A 72 -2.84 -8.66 -6.54
C LYS A 72 -4.36 -8.82 -6.61
N THR A 73 -4.82 -9.95 -7.15
CA THR A 73 -6.24 -10.32 -7.12
C THR A 73 -6.71 -10.50 -5.68
N ALA A 74 -5.96 -11.24 -4.86
CA ALA A 74 -6.30 -11.41 -3.44
C ALA A 74 -6.37 -10.08 -2.69
N LEU A 75 -5.49 -9.12 -3.02
CA LEU A 75 -5.50 -7.75 -2.48
C LEU A 75 -6.76 -6.97 -2.89
N ASN A 76 -7.17 -7.08 -4.16
CA ASN A 76 -8.39 -6.45 -4.67
C ASN A 76 -9.65 -7.05 -4.01
N ASP A 77 -9.73 -8.37 -3.93
CA ASP A 77 -10.87 -9.08 -3.32
C ASP A 77 -11.04 -8.71 -1.84
N ILE A 78 -9.94 -8.66 -1.07
CA ILE A 78 -10.02 -8.23 0.33
C ILE A 78 -10.34 -6.74 0.45
N ALA A 79 -9.84 -5.89 -0.45
CA ALA A 79 -10.17 -4.47 -0.47
C ALA A 79 -11.67 -4.27 -0.68
N GLU A 80 -12.27 -4.97 -1.65
CA GLU A 80 -13.71 -4.93 -1.88
C GLU A 80 -14.48 -5.44 -0.65
N TYR A 81 -14.08 -6.59 -0.09
CA TYR A 81 -14.72 -7.13 1.12
C TYR A 81 -14.69 -6.13 2.27
N VAL A 82 -13.53 -5.54 2.56
CA VAL A 82 -13.36 -4.57 3.65
C VAL A 82 -14.18 -3.31 3.41
N ILE A 83 -14.20 -2.77 2.19
CA ILE A 83 -14.95 -1.55 1.84
C ILE A 83 -16.45 -1.80 2.00
N VAL A 84 -16.97 -2.94 1.54
CA VAL A 84 -18.40 -3.29 1.61
C VAL A 84 -18.84 -3.60 3.04
N LYS A 85 -18.02 -4.30 3.83
CA LYS A 85 -18.33 -4.63 5.22
C LYS A 85 -18.12 -3.47 6.20
N ARG A 86 -17.45 -2.41 5.79
CA ARG A 86 -17.03 -1.34 6.71
C ARG A 86 -18.23 -0.70 7.40
N SER A 87 -18.42 -1.01 8.68
CA SER A 87 -19.29 -0.23 9.57
C SER A 87 -18.58 1.04 10.02
N ALA A 88 -19.32 2.12 10.31
CA ALA A 88 -18.73 3.36 10.84
C ALA A 88 -17.99 3.16 12.19
N SER A 89 -18.30 2.09 12.94
CA SER A 89 -17.61 1.68 14.17
C SER A 89 -16.29 0.94 13.93
N GLU A 90 -15.98 0.61 12.68
CA GLU A 90 -14.78 -0.13 12.29
C GLU A 90 -13.65 0.85 11.87
N SER A 91 -13.13 1.64 12.83
CA SER A 91 -12.01 2.59 12.65
C SER A 91 -10.59 1.99 12.85
N GLY A 92 -10.21 1.00 12.04
CA GLY A 92 -8.85 0.42 12.08
C GLY A 92 -7.88 1.25 11.24
N HIS A 93 -6.63 1.38 11.67
CA HIS A 93 -5.62 2.14 10.92
C HIS A 93 -4.96 1.30 9.82
N VAL A 94 -4.79 -0.01 10.05
CA VAL A 94 -4.26 -0.97 9.07
C VAL A 94 -5.00 -2.30 9.17
N THR A 95 -5.31 -2.93 8.04
CA THR A 95 -5.87 -4.29 7.95
C THR A 95 -4.86 -5.25 7.32
N LEU A 96 -4.59 -6.37 7.97
CA LEU A 96 -3.79 -7.47 7.43
C LEU A 96 -4.69 -8.66 7.12
N LEU A 97 -4.62 -9.18 5.90
CA LEU A 97 -5.10 -10.52 5.59
C LEU A 97 -3.96 -11.51 5.72
N LEU A 98 -4.14 -12.49 6.59
CA LEU A 98 -3.19 -13.55 6.89
C LEU A 98 -3.70 -14.85 6.28
N THR A 99 -2.95 -15.42 5.33
CA THR A 99 -3.34 -16.65 4.63
C THR A 99 -2.21 -17.65 4.46
N ALA A 100 -2.56 -18.94 4.43
CA ALA A 100 -1.64 -20.02 4.09
C ALA A 100 -1.44 -20.17 2.56
N GLN A 101 -2.10 -19.34 1.75
CA GLN A 101 -1.97 -19.35 0.29
C GLN A 101 -0.53 -19.05 -0.13
N ARG A 102 -0.03 -19.83 -1.09
CA ARG A 102 1.21 -19.54 -1.80
C ARG A 102 0.90 -18.88 -3.12
N PHE A 103 1.44 -17.69 -3.34
CA PHE A 103 1.18 -16.93 -4.55
C PHE A 103 2.15 -17.32 -5.67
N SER A 104 1.68 -17.25 -6.91
CA SER A 104 2.36 -17.74 -8.11
C SER A 104 3.55 -16.87 -8.53
N GLU A 105 3.53 -15.60 -8.15
CA GLU A 105 4.52 -14.59 -8.50
C GLU A 105 5.79 -14.69 -7.62
N GLY A 106 5.84 -15.60 -6.65
CA GLY A 106 6.97 -15.78 -5.75
C GLY A 106 7.11 -14.65 -4.72
N VAL A 107 6.00 -13.96 -4.41
CA VAL A 107 5.92 -12.90 -3.40
C VAL A 107 5.08 -13.36 -2.21
N ASP A 108 5.55 -13.10 -1.00
CA ASP A 108 4.87 -13.51 0.24
C ASP A 108 3.98 -12.42 0.83
N PHE A 109 4.06 -11.19 0.34
CA PHE A 109 3.17 -10.10 0.77
C PHE A 109 2.97 -9.05 -0.32
N LEU A 110 1.87 -8.32 -0.22
CA LEU A 110 1.59 -7.12 -0.99
C LEU A 110 0.78 -6.15 -0.13
N ALA A 111 1.07 -4.85 -0.24
CA ALA A 111 0.38 -3.79 0.49
C ALA A 111 -0.07 -2.69 -0.49
N VAL A 112 -1.14 -1.99 -0.14
CA VAL A 112 -1.42 -0.70 -0.78
C VAL A 112 -0.53 0.35 -0.10
N PRO A 113 0.49 0.91 -0.78
CA PRO A 113 1.42 1.81 -0.14
C PRO A 113 0.74 3.14 0.18
N ASN A 114 1.27 3.84 1.20
CA ASN A 114 0.86 5.19 1.57
C ASN A 114 -0.66 5.34 1.67
N SER A 115 -1.33 4.40 2.36
CA SER A 115 -2.79 4.27 2.36
C SER A 115 -3.39 4.28 3.77
N VAL A 116 -2.57 4.41 4.82
CA VAL A 116 -3.03 4.55 6.21
C VAL A 116 -4.13 5.61 6.31
N CYS A 117 -5.08 5.43 7.22
CA CYS A 117 -6.24 6.31 7.38
C CYS A 117 -7.24 6.34 6.21
N THR A 118 -7.07 5.49 5.18
CA THR A 118 -8.02 5.35 4.08
C THR A 118 -8.69 3.97 4.14
N PRO A 119 -9.82 3.74 3.44
CA PRO A 119 -10.41 2.40 3.33
C PRO A 119 -9.47 1.33 2.76
N ARG A 120 -8.42 1.76 2.04
CA ARG A 120 -7.44 0.90 1.37
C ARG A 120 -6.18 0.68 2.21
N ALA A 121 -6.18 1.04 3.49
CA ALA A 121 -5.08 0.79 4.43
C ALA A 121 -4.92 -0.70 4.74
N LEU A 122 -4.55 -1.50 3.74
CA LEU A 122 -4.56 -2.95 3.83
C LEU A 122 -3.41 -3.62 3.08
N GLY A 123 -3.18 -4.88 3.43
CA GLY A 123 -2.28 -5.75 2.70
C GLY A 123 -2.53 -7.22 2.99
N VAL A 124 -1.96 -8.07 2.15
CA VAL A 124 -2.05 -9.53 2.21
C VAL A 124 -0.69 -10.10 2.56
N ILE A 125 -0.66 -11.08 3.45
CA ILE A 125 0.52 -11.90 3.78
C ILE A 125 0.14 -13.36 3.53
N GLY A 126 0.89 -14.00 2.64
CA GLY A 126 0.75 -15.40 2.30
C GLY A 126 1.71 -16.31 3.06
N SER A 127 1.76 -17.56 2.62
CA SER A 127 2.74 -18.58 3.03
C SER A 127 2.78 -18.87 4.54
N LEU A 128 1.70 -18.60 5.27
CA LEU A 128 1.64 -18.94 6.69
C LEU A 128 1.55 -20.45 6.89
N ASP A 129 2.42 -20.99 7.75
CA ASP A 129 2.49 -22.41 8.04
C ASP A 129 2.25 -22.72 9.53
N ALA A 130 2.44 -23.99 9.91
CA ALA A 130 2.22 -24.46 11.28
C ALA A 130 3.17 -23.84 12.32
N SER A 131 4.31 -23.27 11.90
CA SER A 131 5.26 -22.59 12.78
C SER A 131 4.82 -21.18 13.18
N PHE A 132 3.74 -20.67 12.59
CA PHE A 132 3.18 -19.37 12.93
C PHE A 132 2.80 -19.28 14.43
N PRO A 133 3.16 -18.19 15.13
CA PRO A 133 3.86 -17.00 14.63
C PRO A 133 5.40 -17.15 14.64
N ASP A 134 6.05 -16.87 13.52
CA ASP A 134 7.51 -16.87 13.40
C ASP A 134 8.08 -15.46 13.11
N LEU A 135 9.41 -15.35 13.12
CA LEU A 135 10.08 -14.08 12.86
C LEU A 135 9.96 -13.65 11.38
N HIS A 136 9.80 -14.60 10.46
CA HIS A 136 9.68 -14.32 9.04
C HIS A 136 8.37 -13.60 8.74
N ALA A 137 7.24 -14.15 9.16
CA ALA A 137 5.93 -13.52 9.03
C ALA A 137 5.89 -12.16 9.72
N ALA A 138 6.54 -12.02 10.90
CA ALA A 138 6.62 -10.74 11.60
C ALA A 138 7.39 -9.69 10.79
N ARG A 139 8.47 -10.09 10.12
CA ARG A 139 9.24 -9.23 9.21
C ARG A 139 8.44 -8.83 7.98
N LEU A 140 7.66 -9.74 7.40
CA LEU A 140 6.76 -9.43 6.27
C LEU A 140 5.71 -8.40 6.70
N ALA A 141 5.02 -8.64 7.82
CA ALA A 141 4.03 -7.70 8.36
C ALA A 141 4.63 -6.34 8.70
N ALA A 142 5.84 -6.29 9.28
CA ALA A 142 6.49 -5.03 9.58
C ALA A 142 6.82 -4.25 8.29
N THR A 143 7.25 -4.95 7.24
CA THR A 143 7.53 -4.34 5.93
C THR A 143 6.25 -3.83 5.27
N LEU A 144 5.18 -4.63 5.29
CA LEU A 144 3.86 -4.27 4.80
C LEU A 144 3.31 -3.05 5.52
N ILE A 145 3.33 -3.04 6.86
CA ILE A 145 2.84 -1.90 7.64
C ILE A 145 3.65 -0.64 7.32
N ARG A 146 4.98 -0.76 7.17
CA ARG A 146 5.84 0.35 6.74
C ARG A 146 5.41 0.92 5.39
N GLU A 147 5.00 0.08 4.44
CA GLU A 147 4.47 0.54 3.16
C GLU A 147 3.13 1.24 3.32
N VAL A 148 2.19 0.66 4.06
CA VAL A 148 0.85 1.24 4.30
C VAL A 148 0.93 2.61 4.98
N ILE A 149 1.77 2.77 6.00
CA ILE A 149 1.95 4.08 6.65
C ILE A 149 2.64 5.11 5.74
N GLY A 150 3.35 4.65 4.72
CA GLY A 150 3.91 5.51 3.69
C GLY A 150 5.26 6.15 4.07
N LEU A 151 6.04 5.58 4.99
CA LEU A 151 7.34 6.15 5.38
C LEU A 151 8.30 6.32 4.18
N ARG A 152 8.23 5.42 3.19
CA ARG A 152 8.99 5.54 1.93
C ARG A 152 8.63 6.78 1.10
N ALA A 153 7.41 7.32 1.22
CA ALA A 153 6.99 8.47 0.45
C ALA A 153 7.68 9.78 0.88
N PHE A 154 8.32 9.79 2.06
CA PHE A 154 8.94 10.99 2.65
C PHE A 154 10.46 11.08 2.43
N ASP A 155 11.12 10.02 1.92
CA ASP A 155 12.55 10.07 1.58
C ASP A 155 12.92 9.13 0.41
N GLN A 156 13.13 9.71 -0.78
CA GLN A 156 13.52 9.00 -2.00
C GLN A 156 14.98 8.52 -2.01
N LYS A 157 15.85 8.99 -1.10
CA LYS A 157 17.28 8.64 -1.10
C LYS A 157 17.64 7.54 -0.11
N CYS A 158 16.67 7.02 0.64
CA CYS A 158 16.99 6.02 1.64
C CYS A 158 17.22 4.63 1.03
N THR A 159 18.41 4.07 1.22
CA THR A 159 18.72 2.65 1.01
C THR A 159 18.53 1.89 2.32
N PRO A 160 17.40 1.19 2.54
CA PRO A 160 17.12 0.54 3.80
C PRO A 160 18.02 -0.68 4.00
N ASN A 161 18.82 -0.67 5.06
CA ASN A 161 19.58 -1.84 5.55
C ASN A 161 18.83 -2.61 6.66
N LYS A 162 17.70 -2.06 7.12
CA LYS A 162 16.80 -2.60 8.15
C LYS A 162 15.36 -2.34 7.69
N ILE A 163 14.38 -2.96 8.38
CA ILE A 163 12.97 -2.66 8.11
C ILE A 163 12.67 -1.19 8.39
N ILE A 164 13.02 -0.72 9.59
CA ILE A 164 13.04 0.69 9.97
C ILE A 164 14.50 1.12 10.09
N ALA A 165 14.95 1.94 9.14
CA ALA A 165 16.28 2.52 9.11
C ALA A 165 16.31 3.90 9.81
N GLU A 166 17.49 4.50 9.93
CA GLU A 166 17.65 5.83 10.56
C GLU A 166 16.91 6.93 9.79
N CYS A 167 16.94 6.88 8.46
CA CYS A 167 16.16 7.75 7.58
C CYS A 167 14.64 7.66 7.85
N ASP A 168 14.14 6.46 8.20
CA ASP A 168 12.71 6.24 8.46
C ASP A 168 12.31 6.94 9.77
N GLN A 169 13.23 7.11 10.73
CA GLN A 169 12.98 7.84 11.97
C GLN A 169 12.81 9.35 11.70
N GLU A 170 13.61 9.93 10.81
CA GLU A 170 13.45 11.32 10.40
C GLU A 170 12.18 11.54 9.58
N ALA A 171 11.91 10.63 8.64
CA ALA A 171 10.67 10.61 7.86
C ALA A 171 9.44 10.49 8.79
N PHE A 172 9.52 9.66 9.82
CA PHE A 172 8.45 9.46 10.77
C PHE A 172 8.08 10.74 11.54
N LYS A 173 9.07 11.56 11.93
CA LYS A 173 8.78 12.85 12.60
C LYS A 173 7.95 13.79 11.71
N LYS A 174 8.26 13.83 10.40
CA LYS A 174 7.49 14.62 9.42
C LYS A 174 6.13 14.01 9.15
N TRP A 175 6.07 12.68 9.05
CA TRP A 175 4.82 11.95 8.84
C TRP A 175 3.84 12.15 10.00
N ALA A 176 4.31 12.04 11.25
CA ALA A 176 3.50 12.15 12.45
C ALA A 176 2.85 13.54 12.62
N SER A 177 3.49 14.60 12.10
CA SER A 177 2.97 15.97 12.11
C SER A 177 2.18 16.35 10.85
N SER A 178 2.09 15.45 9.87
CA SER A 178 1.37 15.70 8.61
C SER A 178 -0.08 15.21 8.65
N ASP A 179 -0.88 15.68 7.70
CA ASP A 179 -2.27 15.21 7.53
C ASP A 179 -2.37 13.71 7.21
N PHE A 180 -1.26 13.06 6.84
CA PHE A 180 -1.20 11.61 6.57
C PHE A 180 -1.50 10.77 7.81
N ALA A 181 -1.10 11.25 9.00
CA ALA A 181 -1.29 10.59 10.28
C ALA A 181 -2.53 11.09 11.03
N SER A 182 -3.32 11.99 10.44
CA SER A 182 -4.39 12.71 11.14
C SER A 182 -5.46 11.80 11.77
N CYS A 183 -5.77 10.63 11.19
CA CYS A 183 -6.70 9.68 11.79
C CYS A 183 -6.21 9.05 13.10
N LEU A 184 -4.89 8.97 13.30
CA LEU A 184 -4.29 8.48 14.55
C LEU A 184 -4.58 9.43 15.71
N SER A 185 -4.82 10.71 15.38
CA SER A 185 -5.24 11.76 16.30
C SER A 185 -6.76 12.01 16.27
N GLY A 186 -7.53 11.10 15.67
CA GLY A 186 -9.00 11.15 15.61
C GLY A 186 -9.59 12.09 14.55
N LYS A 187 -8.76 12.69 13.68
CA LYS A 187 -9.25 13.53 12.58
C LYS A 187 -9.53 12.66 11.34
N PRO A 188 -10.76 12.63 10.80
CA PRO A 188 -11.06 11.87 9.61
C PRO A 188 -10.36 12.47 8.38
N ILE A 189 -10.01 11.63 7.42
CA ILE A 189 -9.49 12.04 6.12
C ILE A 189 -10.57 11.83 5.09
N GLU A 190 -10.89 12.87 4.32
CA GLU A 190 -11.80 12.77 3.20
C GLU A 190 -11.07 12.16 1.99
N THR A 191 -11.18 10.84 1.85
CA THR A 191 -10.87 10.13 0.62
C THR A 191 -12.14 9.44 0.12
N ARG A 192 -12.46 9.59 -1.17
CA ARG A 192 -13.68 9.00 -1.73
C ARG A 192 -13.44 8.48 -3.15
N CYS A 193 -13.35 7.16 -3.25
CA CYS A 193 -13.31 6.48 -4.53
C CYS A 193 -14.54 6.81 -5.39
N GLY A 194 -14.30 7.08 -6.67
CA GLY A 194 -15.31 7.46 -7.66
C GLY A 194 -15.60 8.95 -7.70
N ASN A 195 -14.75 9.81 -7.14
CA ASN A 195 -14.89 11.27 -7.22
C ASN A 195 -14.09 11.90 -8.39
N GLY A 196 -13.34 11.09 -9.15
CA GLY A 196 -12.51 11.54 -10.28
C GLY A 196 -11.21 12.23 -9.87
N ARG A 197 -10.84 12.21 -8.59
CA ARG A 197 -9.58 12.72 -8.05
C ARG A 197 -8.80 11.55 -7.47
N LEU A 198 -7.54 11.39 -7.91
CA LEU A 198 -6.66 10.38 -7.34
C LEU A 198 -6.35 10.71 -5.88
N ASP A 199 -7.03 10.03 -4.96
CA ASP A 199 -6.84 10.19 -3.53
C ASP A 199 -5.72 9.28 -3.00
N ARG A 200 -5.30 9.53 -1.77
CA ARG A 200 -4.28 8.71 -1.12
C ARG A 200 -4.71 7.24 -1.05
N GLY A 201 -3.79 6.34 -1.39
CA GLY A 201 -4.00 4.90 -1.44
C GLY A 201 -4.79 4.42 -2.66
N GLU A 202 -5.24 5.31 -3.54
CA GLU A 202 -5.81 4.95 -4.84
C GLU A 202 -4.72 4.84 -5.88
N GLU A 203 -4.88 3.91 -6.80
CA GLU A 203 -4.04 3.79 -8.00
C GLU A 203 -4.74 4.38 -9.22
N CYS A 204 -6.05 4.58 -9.13
CA CYS A 204 -6.89 5.19 -10.14
C CYS A 204 -8.20 5.70 -9.54
N ASP A 205 -8.74 6.80 -10.10
CA ASP A 205 -10.13 7.19 -9.88
C ASP A 205 -10.66 7.78 -11.19
N LEU A 206 -11.63 7.09 -11.78
CA LEU A 206 -12.24 7.48 -13.06
C LEU A 206 -13.46 8.38 -12.85
N GLY A 207 -13.97 8.52 -11.63
CA GLY A 207 -15.23 9.19 -11.35
C GLY A 207 -16.46 8.28 -11.55
N SER A 208 -17.55 8.59 -10.86
CA SER A 208 -18.78 7.79 -10.85
C SER A 208 -19.58 7.82 -12.16
N GLU A 209 -19.26 8.74 -13.08
CA GLU A 209 -19.99 8.93 -14.34
C GLU A 209 -19.35 8.20 -15.53
N ILE A 210 -18.19 7.57 -15.35
CA ILE A 210 -17.52 6.84 -16.43
C ILE A 210 -18.06 5.41 -16.53
N ASP A 211 -18.47 5.03 -17.74
CA ASP A 211 -18.83 3.66 -18.07
C ASP A 211 -17.58 2.76 -17.96
N THR A 212 -17.54 1.96 -16.90
CA THR A 212 -16.42 1.07 -16.58
C THR A 212 -16.19 0.00 -17.63
N SER A 213 -17.17 -0.24 -18.52
CA SER A 213 -17.00 -1.12 -19.69
C SER A 213 -15.97 -0.59 -20.70
N THR A 214 -15.57 0.68 -20.60
CA THR A 214 -14.61 1.33 -21.51
C THR A 214 -13.19 1.42 -20.96
N VAL A 215 -12.97 1.18 -19.66
CA VAL A 215 -11.63 1.25 -19.02
C VAL A 215 -11.42 0.06 -18.08
N PRO A 216 -10.96 -1.10 -18.60
CA PRO A 216 -10.79 -2.33 -17.81
C PRO A 216 -9.58 -2.30 -16.87
N CYS A 217 -8.92 -1.16 -16.68
CA CYS A 217 -7.66 -1.09 -15.93
C CYS A 217 -7.85 -0.70 -14.46
N CYS A 218 -9.05 -0.27 -14.07
CA CYS A 218 -9.35 0.26 -12.74
C CYS A 218 -10.57 -0.44 -12.16
N ASN A 219 -10.43 -0.97 -10.95
CA ASN A 219 -11.57 -1.50 -10.22
C ASN A 219 -12.37 -0.32 -9.61
N PRO A 220 -13.62 -0.08 -10.03
CA PRO A 220 -14.39 1.09 -9.61
C PRO A 220 -14.87 1.05 -8.16
N LYS A 221 -14.82 -0.13 -7.51
CA LYS A 221 -15.20 -0.29 -6.10
C LYS A 221 -14.03 -0.01 -5.17
N THR A 222 -12.83 -0.39 -5.59
CA THR A 222 -11.63 -0.28 -4.75
C THR A 222 -10.76 0.92 -5.11
N CYS A 223 -10.88 1.47 -6.33
CA CYS A 223 -9.96 2.47 -6.90
C CYS A 223 -8.50 2.00 -6.93
N LEU A 224 -8.32 0.68 -7.07
CA LEU A 224 -7.04 0.03 -7.31
C LEU A 224 -6.99 -0.44 -8.77
N MET A 225 -5.78 -0.65 -9.27
CA MET A 225 -5.61 -1.22 -10.61
C MET A 225 -6.20 -2.63 -10.66
N ASP A 226 -6.81 -2.95 -11.79
CA ASP A 226 -7.30 -4.29 -12.06
C ASP A 226 -6.13 -5.30 -12.08
N GLU A 227 -6.42 -6.59 -11.89
CA GLU A 227 -5.47 -7.67 -11.63
C GLU A 227 -4.28 -7.65 -12.60
N ASP A 228 -4.58 -7.63 -13.90
CA ASP A 228 -3.57 -7.67 -14.97
C ASP A 228 -3.02 -6.29 -15.35
N ALA A 229 -3.54 -5.20 -14.78
CA ALA A 229 -3.15 -3.84 -15.15
C ALA A 229 -1.80 -3.44 -14.53
N SER A 230 -0.82 -3.12 -15.37
CA SER A 230 0.45 -2.49 -14.96
C SER A 230 0.38 -0.95 -14.98
N CYS A 231 -0.70 -0.40 -15.54
CA CYS A 231 -0.98 1.03 -15.58
C CYS A 231 -2.47 1.27 -15.85
N VAL A 232 -2.96 2.48 -15.54
CA VAL A 232 -4.35 2.89 -15.81
C VAL A 232 -4.42 4.02 -16.82
N SER A 233 -3.62 5.05 -16.63
CA SER A 233 -3.60 6.25 -17.47
C SER A 233 -2.17 6.76 -17.66
N GLY A 234 -1.98 7.65 -18.64
CA GLY A 234 -0.69 8.24 -18.97
C GLY A 234 -0.24 7.94 -20.41
N ALA A 235 0.69 8.75 -20.92
CA ALA A 235 1.16 8.66 -22.31
C ALA A 235 1.91 7.35 -22.60
N CYS A 236 2.45 6.70 -21.57
CA CYS A 236 3.11 5.41 -21.63
C CYS A 236 2.22 4.23 -21.21
N CYS A 237 0.91 4.42 -21.08
CA CYS A 237 -0.03 3.33 -20.81
C CYS A 237 -0.81 2.96 -22.07
N HIS A 238 -0.90 1.67 -22.38
CA HIS A 238 -1.72 1.18 -23.47
C HIS A 238 -2.35 -0.17 -23.14
N ARG A 239 -3.69 -0.24 -23.19
CA ARG A 239 -4.43 -1.47 -22.84
C ARG A 239 -4.01 -2.02 -21.47
N CYS A 240 -3.94 -1.13 -20.48
CA CYS A 240 -3.52 -1.43 -19.12
C CYS A 240 -2.07 -1.92 -18.96
N GLN A 241 -1.25 -1.88 -20.01
CA GLN A 241 0.16 -2.29 -19.96
C GLN A 241 1.09 -1.10 -20.21
N LEU A 242 2.22 -1.09 -19.52
CA LEU A 242 3.28 -0.13 -19.76
C LEU A 242 3.83 -0.32 -21.17
N ARG A 243 3.99 0.80 -21.89
CA ARG A 243 4.70 0.83 -23.16
C ARG A 243 6.17 0.46 -22.91
N PRO A 244 6.82 -0.25 -23.85
CA PRO A 244 8.21 -0.62 -23.70
C PRO A 244 9.12 0.62 -23.63
N LYS A 245 10.31 0.42 -23.07
CA LYS A 245 11.35 1.43 -23.04
C LYS A 245 11.63 1.98 -24.45
N ASP A 246 11.90 3.29 -24.52
CA ASP A 246 12.19 4.03 -25.74
C ASP A 246 11.01 4.14 -26.73
N PHE A 247 9.78 3.78 -26.30
CA PHE A 247 8.57 4.09 -27.06
C PHE A 247 8.29 5.61 -27.05
N VAL A 248 8.09 6.22 -28.20
CA VAL A 248 7.76 7.65 -28.32
C VAL A 248 6.33 7.91 -27.82
N CYS A 249 6.21 8.51 -26.64
CA CYS A 249 4.91 8.81 -26.02
C CYS A 249 4.45 10.25 -26.26
N ARG A 250 5.37 11.17 -26.54
CA ARG A 250 5.05 12.51 -27.03
C ARG A 250 5.91 12.85 -28.23
N LYS A 251 5.25 13.09 -29.37
CA LYS A 251 5.91 13.62 -30.56
C LYS A 251 6.27 15.10 -30.33
N PRO A 252 7.39 15.58 -30.90
CA PRO A 252 7.72 16.99 -30.84
C PRO A 252 6.68 17.79 -31.63
N LYS A 253 6.25 18.92 -31.07
CA LYS A 253 5.40 19.90 -31.75
C LYS A 253 6.20 20.72 -32.76
N ASP A 254 7.47 20.98 -32.45
CA ASP A 254 8.42 21.68 -33.29
C ASP A 254 9.72 20.86 -33.38
N LEU A 255 10.15 20.52 -34.59
CA LEU A 255 11.30 19.63 -34.83
C LEU A 255 12.65 20.24 -34.42
N PHE A 256 12.72 21.56 -34.24
CA PHE A 256 13.94 22.28 -33.86
C PHE A 256 13.97 22.69 -32.40
N CYS A 257 12.80 22.98 -31.80
CA CYS A 257 12.68 23.54 -30.45
C CYS A 257 12.01 22.62 -29.43
N ASP A 258 11.37 21.52 -29.87
CA ASP A 258 10.71 20.56 -28.99
C ASP A 258 11.34 19.17 -29.15
N VAL A 259 11.72 18.58 -28.02
CA VAL A 259 12.39 17.28 -27.99
C VAL A 259 11.32 16.19 -27.77
N PRO A 260 11.34 15.08 -28.52
CA PRO A 260 10.45 13.94 -28.25
C PRO A 260 10.65 13.40 -26.84
N GLU A 261 9.57 12.90 -26.25
CA GLU A 261 9.63 12.16 -25.00
C GLU A 261 9.38 10.68 -25.21
N PHE A 262 10.04 9.89 -24.38
CA PHE A 262 10.09 8.45 -24.49
C PHE A 262 9.68 7.80 -23.18
N CYS A 263 9.06 6.63 -23.28
CA CYS A 263 8.75 5.80 -22.14
C CYS A 263 10.02 5.17 -21.56
N SER A 264 10.10 5.12 -20.23
CA SER A 264 11.18 4.42 -19.52
C SER A 264 11.03 2.89 -19.59
N GLY A 265 9.81 2.41 -19.87
CA GLY A 265 9.41 1.01 -19.71
C GLY A 265 8.97 0.63 -18.30
N ASN A 266 9.17 1.53 -17.32
CA ASN A 266 8.98 1.25 -15.90
C ASN A 266 7.98 2.20 -15.21
N ASP A 267 7.54 3.24 -15.91
CA ASP A 267 6.59 4.24 -15.40
C ASP A 267 5.68 4.74 -16.53
N VAL A 268 4.51 5.26 -16.17
CA VAL A 268 3.51 5.85 -17.07
C VAL A 268 3.89 7.25 -17.54
N SER A 269 4.84 7.89 -16.87
CA SER A 269 5.35 9.21 -17.21
C SER A 269 6.28 9.19 -18.43
N SER A 270 6.28 10.29 -19.16
CA SER A 270 7.14 10.53 -20.30
C SER A 270 8.46 11.16 -19.85
N LEU A 271 9.59 10.61 -20.31
CA LEU A 271 10.91 11.19 -20.01
C LEU A 271 11.42 11.93 -21.25
N ALA A 272 11.78 13.19 -21.07
CA ALA A 272 12.57 13.92 -22.06
C ALA A 272 14.02 13.40 -22.01
N ARG A 273 14.59 13.06 -23.17
CA ARG A 273 16.04 12.82 -23.30
C ARG A 273 16.65 13.83 -24.25
N TYR A 274 17.62 14.59 -23.76
CA TYR A 274 18.58 15.32 -24.59
C TYR A 274 19.66 14.35 -25.08
N LEU A 275 20.07 14.44 -26.35
CA LEU A 275 21.34 13.89 -26.81
C LEU A 275 22.48 14.85 -26.41
N PRO A 276 23.59 14.37 -25.82
CA PRO A 276 24.86 15.07 -25.84
C PRO A 276 25.60 14.86 -27.19
N PHE A 277 26.45 15.82 -27.58
CA PHE A 277 27.37 15.89 -28.75
C PHE A 277 26.71 16.24 -30.10
N ILE A 278 26.93 17.43 -30.70
CA ILE A 278 28.17 17.94 -31.34
C ILE A 278 29.00 16.84 -31.99
N ALA A 279 28.86 16.67 -33.30
CA ALA A 279 29.90 16.11 -34.16
C ALA A 279 29.94 16.94 -35.46
N ASN A 280 30.92 17.85 -35.48
CA ASN A 280 31.61 18.52 -36.60
C ASN A 280 30.90 18.76 -37.95
N GLU A 281 30.83 20.05 -38.32
CA GLU A 281 31.57 20.58 -39.47
C GLU A 281 32.45 21.76 -39.02
#